data_AF-A0A377HR13-F1
#
_entry.id   AF-A0A377HR13-F1
#
_cell.length_a   1.000
_cell.length_b   1.000
_cell.length_c   1.000
_cell.angle_alpha   90.00
_cell.angle_beta   90.00
_cell.angle_gamma   90.00
#
_symmetry.space_group_name_H-M   'P 1'
#
loop_
_entity.id
_entity.type
_entity.pdbx_description
1 polymer ?
#
loop_
_entity_poly.entity_id
_entity_poly.type
_entity_poly.pdbx_seq_one_letter_code
_entity_poly.pdbx_strand_id
1 'polypeptide(L)'
;MVEKAKERLKFSVKLHQDFSHKRTALKQQAEAFLNALQPLVEQDCLANLFIQFPSSFERTQANRYYLAELVSWFEGYPLAIEFRHASWHTQSVLDYFQGKQNLIWCNVDYPQNIGLPAFQFYANQRTAYLRLHGRNPNWWKAQSAAERHDYRYNESELQHLAKLLYQRKNEFDQLYLYFQNTTKSHSFYNIESLKGYLSEYGFSVKAKPEFLIGQQNLF
;
A
#
# COMPACT_ATOMS: atom_id res chain seq x y z
N MET A 1 10.74 8.52 -15.27
CA MET A 1 10.27 7.23 -14.71
C MET A 1 9.78 6.31 -15.81
N VAL A 2 8.82 6.76 -16.63
CA VAL A 2 8.29 6.07 -17.82
C VAL A 2 9.38 5.42 -18.66
N GLU A 3 10.36 6.19 -19.14
CA GLU A 3 11.42 5.69 -20.03
C GLU A 3 12.21 4.51 -19.45
N LYS A 4 12.45 4.50 -18.14
CA LYS A 4 13.17 3.42 -17.45
C LYS A 4 12.27 2.20 -17.21
N ALA A 5 10.98 2.44 -16.98
CA ALA A 5 9.99 1.38 -16.79
C ALA A 5 9.85 0.53 -18.06
N LYS A 6 9.87 1.15 -19.24
CA LYS A 6 9.66 0.49 -20.54
C LYS A 6 8.43 -0.43 -20.47
N GLU A 7 7.32 0.09 -19.97
CA GLU A 7 6.02 -0.61 -19.80
C GLU A 7 6.02 -1.84 -18.86
N ARG A 8 7.18 -2.26 -18.32
CA ARG A 8 7.30 -3.42 -17.42
C ARG A 8 6.90 -3.11 -15.97
N LEU A 9 6.79 -1.84 -15.62
CA LEU A 9 6.54 -1.39 -14.25
C LEU A 9 5.32 -0.48 -14.18
N LYS A 10 4.41 -0.86 -13.28
CA LYS A 10 3.34 -0.02 -12.76
C LYS A 10 3.79 0.64 -11.46
N PHE A 11 3.40 1.88 -11.24
CA PHE A 11 3.73 2.67 -10.05
C PHE A 11 2.48 3.06 -9.28
N SER A 12 2.51 2.85 -7.96
CA SER A 12 1.54 3.47 -7.06
C SER A 12 2.13 4.75 -6.50
N VAL A 13 1.49 5.88 -6.78
CA VAL A 13 2.04 7.20 -6.45
C VAL A 13 1.39 7.73 -5.19
N LYS A 14 2.20 7.93 -4.14
CA LYS A 14 1.73 8.51 -2.88
C LYS A 14 1.44 9.99 -3.07
N LEU A 15 0.27 10.44 -2.65
CA LEU A 15 -0.08 11.86 -2.62
C LEU A 15 0.85 12.64 -1.69
N HIS A 16 1.07 13.91 -2.02
CA HIS A 16 1.81 14.83 -1.16
C HIS A 16 1.19 14.94 0.23
N GLN A 17 2.01 15.20 1.25
CA GLN A 17 1.56 15.28 2.65
C GLN A 17 0.49 16.35 2.92
N ASP A 18 0.41 17.36 2.06
CA ASP A 18 -0.59 18.44 2.19
C ASP A 18 -2.03 17.93 1.94
N PHE A 19 -2.20 16.81 1.23
CA PHE A 19 -3.49 16.14 1.02
C PHE A 19 -3.91 15.20 2.16
N SER A 20 -3.00 14.84 3.07
CA SER A 20 -3.26 13.74 4.03
C SER A 20 -2.93 14.08 5.47
N HIS A 21 -1.76 14.68 5.70
CA HIS A 21 -1.25 14.99 7.04
C HIS A 21 -1.60 16.43 7.42
N LYS A 22 -1.19 17.40 6.58
CA LYS A 22 -1.47 18.82 6.86
C LYS A 22 -2.88 19.22 6.50
N ARG A 23 -3.46 18.57 5.48
CA ARG A 23 -4.83 18.84 4.96
C ARG A 23 -5.02 20.30 4.57
N THR A 24 -4.01 20.89 3.93
CA THR A 24 -3.97 22.28 3.47
C THR A 24 -4.03 22.39 1.94
N ALA A 25 -4.03 21.27 1.22
CA ALA A 25 -4.14 21.27 -0.23
C ALA A 25 -5.54 21.72 -0.68
N LEU A 26 -5.60 22.37 -1.84
CA LEU A 26 -6.85 22.72 -2.52
C LEU A 26 -6.96 21.90 -3.82
N LYS A 27 -8.12 22.01 -4.47
CA LYS A 27 -8.41 21.33 -5.74
C LYS A 27 -7.38 21.67 -6.83
N GLN A 28 -6.91 22.91 -6.92
CA GLN A 28 -5.91 23.31 -7.92
C GLN A 28 -4.58 22.54 -7.76
N GLN A 29 -4.16 22.24 -6.53
CA GLN A 29 -2.98 21.41 -6.30
C GLN A 29 -3.23 19.95 -6.71
N ALA A 30 -4.45 19.43 -6.57
CA ALA A 30 -4.79 18.10 -7.08
C ALA A 30 -4.72 18.05 -8.61
N GLU A 31 -5.24 19.07 -9.30
CA GLU A 31 -5.15 19.20 -10.75
C GLU A 31 -3.69 19.28 -11.22
N ALA A 32 -2.87 20.13 -10.59
CA ALA A 32 -1.44 20.22 -10.89
C ALA A 32 -0.70 18.89 -10.64
N PHE A 33 -1.04 18.19 -9.55
CA PHE A 33 -0.48 16.88 -9.24
C PHE A 33 -0.84 15.85 -10.31
N LEU A 34 -2.11 15.79 -10.73
CA LEU A 34 -2.57 14.89 -11.80
C LEU A 34 -1.94 15.21 -13.15
N ASN A 35 -1.76 16.50 -13.47
CA ASN A 35 -1.07 16.93 -14.69
C ASN A 35 0.39 16.44 -14.71
N ALA A 36 1.09 16.51 -13.58
CA ALA A 36 2.46 16.00 -13.46
C ALA A 36 2.55 14.47 -13.63
N LEU A 37 1.46 13.75 -13.41
CA LEU A 37 1.40 12.29 -13.57
C LEU A 37 0.91 11.84 -14.96
N GLN A 38 0.47 12.75 -15.83
CA GLN A 38 -0.03 12.39 -17.18
C GLN A 38 0.91 11.47 -17.96
N PRO A 39 2.25 11.66 -17.95
CA PRO A 39 3.14 10.72 -18.66
C PRO A 39 3.04 9.28 -18.15
N LEU A 40 2.76 9.07 -16.85
CA LEU A 40 2.53 7.72 -16.31
C LEU A 40 1.15 7.17 -16.71
N VAL A 41 0.16 8.03 -16.88
CA VAL A 41 -1.21 7.65 -17.27
C VAL A 41 -1.24 7.25 -18.75
N GLU A 42 -0.73 8.12 -19.61
CA GLU A 42 -0.70 7.95 -21.07
C GLU A 42 0.08 6.69 -21.50
N GLN A 43 1.07 6.30 -20.71
CA GLN A 43 1.95 5.15 -20.98
C GLN A 43 1.56 3.91 -20.17
N ASP A 44 0.34 3.91 -19.62
CA ASP A 44 -0.20 2.82 -18.81
C ASP A 44 0.78 2.34 -17.72
N CYS A 45 1.49 3.27 -17.10
CA CYS A 45 2.47 3.03 -16.03
C CYS A 45 1.91 3.36 -14.64
N LEU A 46 0.75 4.01 -14.53
CA LEU A 46 0.12 4.30 -13.24
C LEU A 46 -0.72 3.10 -12.78
N ALA A 47 -0.40 2.55 -11.60
CA ALA A 47 -1.19 1.52 -10.93
C ALA A 47 -2.42 2.14 -10.25
N ASN A 48 -2.14 3.05 -9.33
CA ASN A 48 -3.11 3.75 -8.49
C ASN A 48 -2.44 4.94 -7.82
N LEU A 49 -3.25 5.88 -7.38
CA LEU A 49 -2.86 6.88 -6.41
C LEU A 49 -2.96 6.28 -5.00
N PHE A 50 -2.15 6.78 -4.07
CA PHE A 50 -2.10 6.26 -2.70
C PHE A 50 -2.16 7.38 -1.66
N ILE A 51 -3.12 7.28 -0.75
CA ILE A 51 -3.29 8.20 0.38
C ILE A 51 -3.03 7.44 1.67
N GLN A 52 -2.17 8.00 2.52
CA GLN A 52 -1.92 7.47 3.85
C GLN A 52 -2.29 8.52 4.88
N PHE A 53 -3.37 8.29 5.63
CA PHE A 53 -3.76 9.18 6.71
C PHE A 53 -2.98 8.87 7.99
N PRO A 54 -2.60 9.88 8.79
CA PRO A 54 -1.94 9.68 10.08
C PRO A 54 -2.91 9.10 11.13
N SER A 55 -2.37 8.63 12.26
CA SER A 55 -3.19 8.15 13.39
C SER A 55 -4.08 9.23 13.99
N SER A 56 -3.76 10.51 13.83
CA SER A 56 -4.62 11.62 14.26
C SER A 56 -5.85 11.84 13.39
N PHE A 57 -5.97 11.14 12.25
CA PHE A 57 -7.14 11.24 11.39
C PHE A 57 -8.24 10.30 11.88
N GLU A 58 -8.96 10.71 12.91
CA GLU A 58 -10.11 9.98 13.45
C GLU A 58 -11.37 10.12 12.55
N ARG A 59 -12.29 9.15 12.57
CA ARG A 59 -13.57 9.17 11.82
C ARG A 59 -14.63 10.14 12.38
N THR A 60 -14.26 11.41 12.53
CA THR A 60 -15.17 12.51 12.91
C THR A 60 -16.00 12.98 11.71
N GLN A 61 -17.09 13.73 11.95
CA GLN A 61 -17.90 14.30 10.87
C GLN A 61 -17.07 15.20 9.93
N ALA A 62 -16.21 16.06 10.49
CA ALA A 62 -15.34 16.94 9.72
C ALA A 62 -14.36 16.15 8.84
N ASN A 63 -13.73 15.11 9.38
CA ASN A 63 -12.80 14.27 8.63
C ASN A 63 -13.50 13.44 7.54
N ARG A 64 -14.77 13.04 7.74
CA ARG A 64 -15.58 12.41 6.68
C ARG A 64 -15.88 13.38 5.54
N TYR A 65 -16.23 14.62 5.84
CA TYR A 65 -16.42 15.65 4.80
C TYR A 65 -15.14 15.92 4.03
N TYR A 66 -14.02 16.08 4.75
CA TYR A 66 -12.71 16.25 4.13
C TYR A 66 -12.34 15.08 3.23
N LEU A 67 -12.54 13.83 3.69
CA LEU A 67 -12.27 12.65 2.88
C LEU A 67 -13.12 12.62 1.61
N ALA A 68 -14.41 12.94 1.71
CA ALA A 68 -15.31 12.96 0.56
C ALA A 68 -14.89 14.02 -0.47
N GLU A 69 -14.54 15.23 -0.01
CA GLU A 69 -14.01 16.29 -0.87
C GLU A 69 -12.70 15.86 -1.54
N LEU A 70 -11.75 15.34 -0.77
CA LEU A 70 -10.47 14.90 -1.30
C LEU A 70 -10.62 13.80 -2.35
N VAL A 71 -11.48 12.81 -2.08
CA VAL A 71 -11.77 11.73 -3.04
C VAL A 71 -12.37 12.28 -4.33
N SER A 72 -13.23 13.30 -4.26
CA SER A 72 -13.83 13.93 -5.45
C SER A 72 -12.78 14.56 -6.37
N TRP A 73 -11.65 15.03 -5.84
CA TRP A 73 -10.57 15.60 -6.66
C TRP A 73 -9.82 14.56 -7.50
N PHE A 74 -9.96 13.27 -7.17
CA PHE A 74 -9.26 12.16 -7.81
C PHE A 74 -10.22 11.10 -8.37
N GLU A 75 -11.48 11.44 -8.63
CA GLU A 75 -12.53 10.48 -9.00
C GLU A 75 -12.21 9.65 -10.25
N GLY A 76 -11.44 10.21 -11.19
CA GLY A 76 -11.02 9.53 -12.43
C GLY A 76 -9.87 8.53 -12.26
N TYR A 77 -9.36 8.31 -11.04
CA TYR A 77 -8.18 7.48 -10.80
C TYR A 77 -8.42 6.44 -9.70
N PRO A 78 -7.84 5.22 -9.81
CA PRO A 78 -7.83 4.26 -8.72
C PRO A 78 -7.09 4.86 -7.51
N LEU A 79 -7.70 4.82 -6.33
CA LEU A 79 -7.23 5.48 -5.13
C LEU A 79 -7.19 4.51 -3.96
N ALA A 80 -5.99 4.06 -3.61
CA ALA A 80 -5.75 3.25 -2.43
C ALA A 80 -5.64 4.13 -1.18
N ILE A 81 -6.42 3.83 -0.13
CA ILE A 81 -6.48 4.66 1.08
C ILE A 81 -6.12 3.83 2.30
N GLU A 82 -5.09 4.25 3.03
CA GLU A 82 -4.65 3.68 4.30
C GLU A 82 -5.12 4.53 5.48
N PHE A 83 -5.91 3.92 6.37
CA PHE A 83 -6.34 4.52 7.63
C PHE A 83 -5.53 3.98 8.81
N ARG A 84 -4.86 4.89 9.53
CA ARG A 84 -4.06 4.57 10.73
C ARG A 84 -4.78 4.85 12.05
N HIS A 85 -6.10 5.01 12.01
CA HIS A 85 -6.92 5.18 13.20
C HIS A 85 -8.05 4.14 13.21
N ALA A 86 -8.24 3.46 14.35
CA ALA A 86 -9.17 2.33 14.49
C ALA A 86 -10.62 2.65 14.11
N SER A 87 -11.07 3.89 14.34
CA SER A 87 -12.47 4.28 14.08
C SER A 87 -12.89 4.25 12.61
N TRP A 88 -11.95 4.07 11.66
CA TRP A 88 -12.24 3.82 10.24
C TRP A 88 -12.41 2.34 9.89
N HIS A 89 -11.98 1.42 10.76
CA HIS A 89 -12.02 -0.01 10.51
C HIS A 89 -13.36 -0.60 10.96
N THR A 90 -14.44 -0.15 10.33
CA THR A 90 -15.81 -0.59 10.60
C THR A 90 -16.47 -1.09 9.33
N GLN A 91 -17.41 -2.04 9.45
CA GLN A 91 -18.10 -2.63 8.30
C GLN A 91 -18.72 -1.57 7.38
N SER A 92 -19.36 -0.53 7.94
CA SER A 92 -19.95 0.55 7.15
C SER A 92 -18.96 1.32 6.26
N VAL A 93 -17.68 1.37 6.62
CA VAL A 93 -16.63 1.97 5.77
C VAL A 93 -16.23 0.98 4.68
N LEU A 94 -16.09 -0.31 5.01
CA LEU A 94 -15.80 -1.37 4.03
C LEU A 94 -16.90 -1.47 2.97
N ASP A 95 -18.16 -1.37 3.37
CA ASP A 95 -19.33 -1.38 2.48
C ASP A 95 -19.31 -0.16 1.54
N TYR A 96 -18.94 1.02 2.06
CA TYR A 96 -18.77 2.21 1.24
C TYR A 96 -17.67 2.02 0.17
N PHE A 97 -16.53 1.42 0.54
CA PHE A 97 -15.46 1.09 -0.39
C PHE A 97 -15.88 0.05 -1.44
N GLN A 98 -16.72 -0.92 -1.07
CA GLN A 98 -17.25 -1.90 -2.01
C GLN A 98 -18.14 -1.24 -3.07
N GLY A 99 -18.94 -0.24 -2.68
CA GLY A 99 -19.81 0.53 -3.58
C GLY A 99 -19.11 1.57 -4.45
N LYS A 100 -17.78 1.74 -4.35
CA LYS A 100 -17.02 2.76 -5.10
C LYS A 100 -15.88 2.12 -5.89
N GLN A 101 -16.05 2.03 -7.21
CA GLN A 101 -15.13 1.36 -8.13
C GLN A 101 -13.71 1.95 -8.13
N ASN A 102 -13.57 3.26 -7.91
CA ASN A 102 -12.28 3.94 -7.89
C ASN A 102 -11.57 3.86 -6.53
N LEU A 103 -12.23 3.42 -5.46
CA LEU A 103 -11.61 3.33 -4.13
C LEU A 103 -11.06 1.93 -3.89
N ILE A 104 -9.84 1.86 -3.38
CA ILE A 104 -9.18 0.61 -3.03
C ILE A 104 -8.86 0.63 -1.53
N TRP A 105 -9.33 -0.38 -0.81
CA TRP A 105 -8.97 -0.54 0.60
C TRP A 105 -7.49 -0.90 0.71
N CYS A 106 -6.72 -0.09 1.43
CA CYS A 106 -5.34 -0.43 1.71
C CYS A 106 -5.28 -1.40 2.89
N ASN A 107 -5.07 -2.67 2.59
CA ASN A 107 -4.77 -3.68 3.58
C ASN A 107 -3.41 -3.39 4.21
N VAL A 108 -3.30 -3.52 5.53
CA VAL A 108 -2.07 -3.20 6.26
C VAL A 108 -1.73 -4.27 7.30
N ASP A 109 -0.51 -4.79 7.24
CA ASP A 109 0.05 -5.58 8.34
C ASP A 109 0.91 -4.67 9.22
N TYR A 110 0.48 -4.55 10.47
CA TYR A 110 1.10 -3.78 11.54
C TYR A 110 1.30 -4.66 12.78
N PRO A 111 2.14 -4.23 13.75
CA PRO A 111 2.20 -4.89 15.05
C PRO A 111 0.85 -4.80 15.77
N GLN A 112 0.43 -5.86 16.46
CA GLN A 112 -0.89 -5.91 17.11
C GLN A 112 -1.07 -4.90 18.25
N ASN A 113 0.02 -4.40 18.83
CA ASN A 113 0.01 -3.50 20.00
C ASN A 113 -0.03 -2.00 19.63
N ILE A 114 -0.47 -1.65 18.42
CA ILE A 114 -0.54 -0.24 17.98
C ILE A 114 -1.95 0.35 17.97
N GLY A 115 -2.94 -0.36 18.51
CA GLY A 115 -4.32 0.11 18.58
C GLY A 115 -5.06 0.06 17.24
N LEU A 116 -4.56 -0.70 16.26
CA LEU A 116 -5.31 -1.05 15.05
C LEU A 116 -5.83 -2.49 15.15
N PRO A 117 -6.94 -2.82 14.45
CA PRO A 117 -7.39 -4.20 14.35
C PRO A 117 -6.30 -5.13 13.81
N ALA A 118 -6.39 -6.41 14.17
CA ALA A 118 -5.53 -7.42 13.59
C ALA A 118 -5.71 -7.47 12.07
N PHE A 119 -4.61 -7.74 11.36
CA PHE A 119 -4.61 -7.81 9.90
C PHE A 119 -5.65 -8.82 9.40
N GLN A 120 -6.52 -8.33 8.51
CA GLN A 120 -7.41 -9.13 7.69
C GLN A 120 -7.27 -8.67 6.25
N PHE A 121 -7.25 -9.63 5.32
CA PHE A 121 -7.24 -9.31 3.90
C PHE A 121 -8.66 -9.07 3.39
N TYR A 122 -8.86 -7.92 2.75
CA TYR A 122 -10.10 -7.50 2.14
C TYR A 122 -9.83 -6.93 0.74
N ALA A 123 -10.40 -7.58 -0.28
CA ALA A 123 -10.37 -7.10 -1.65
C ALA A 123 -11.76 -6.54 -2.00
N ASN A 124 -11.90 -5.21 -1.99
CA ASN A 124 -13.16 -4.54 -2.32
C ASN A 124 -13.36 -4.34 -3.83
N GLN A 125 -12.30 -4.45 -4.62
CA GLN A 125 -12.28 -4.34 -6.08
C GLN A 125 -11.45 -5.48 -6.68
N ARG A 126 -11.49 -5.61 -8.01
CA ARG A 126 -10.60 -6.54 -8.75
C ARG A 126 -9.11 -6.19 -8.63
N THR A 127 -8.80 -4.97 -8.20
CA THR A 127 -7.45 -4.57 -7.79
C THR A 127 -7.38 -4.47 -6.27
N ALA A 128 -6.55 -5.31 -5.66
CA ALA A 128 -6.25 -5.28 -4.23
C ALA A 128 -4.93 -4.55 -3.95
N TYR A 129 -4.80 -4.02 -2.74
CA TYR A 129 -3.62 -3.27 -2.31
C TYR A 129 -3.23 -3.64 -0.88
N LEU A 130 -1.95 -3.96 -0.66
CA LEU A 130 -1.42 -4.44 0.62
C LEU A 130 -0.08 -3.79 0.96
N ARG A 131 0.05 -3.29 2.19
CA ARG A 131 1.29 -2.74 2.74
C ARG A 131 1.71 -3.51 3.99
N LEU A 132 2.91 -4.06 3.97
CA LEU A 132 3.48 -4.86 5.04
C LEU A 132 4.50 -4.00 5.80
N HIS A 133 4.12 -3.50 6.99
CA HIS A 133 4.98 -2.60 7.77
C HIS A 133 5.94 -3.31 8.71
N GLY A 134 5.69 -4.58 9.00
CA GLY A 134 6.43 -5.38 9.98
C GLY A 134 5.70 -5.39 11.33
N ARG A 135 6.01 -6.39 12.16
CA ARG A 135 5.35 -6.61 13.46
C ARG A 135 6.27 -6.28 14.64
N ASN A 136 7.10 -5.24 14.50
CA ASN A 136 8.00 -4.82 15.56
C ASN A 136 7.20 -4.41 16.83
N PRO A 137 7.33 -5.13 17.96
CA PRO A 137 6.58 -4.81 19.18
C PRO A 137 6.99 -3.47 19.80
N ASN A 138 8.16 -2.93 19.45
CA ASN A 138 8.68 -1.66 19.96
C ASN A 138 8.20 -0.43 19.17
N TRP A 139 7.15 -0.57 18.37
CA TRP A 139 6.66 0.49 17.45
C TRP A 139 6.54 1.89 18.08
N TRP A 140 5.97 2.00 19.28
CA TRP A 140 5.80 3.29 19.97
C TRP A 140 7.05 3.78 20.70
N LYS A 141 7.97 2.87 21.03
CA LYS A 141 9.24 3.19 21.73
C LYS A 141 10.36 3.57 20.76
N ALA A 142 10.24 3.15 19.51
CA ALA A 142 11.17 3.45 18.44
C ALA A 142 11.28 4.96 18.19
N GLN A 143 12.52 5.44 18.13
CA GLN A 143 12.83 6.87 17.98
C GLN A 143 12.85 7.31 16.51
N SER A 144 12.86 6.34 15.58
CA SER A 144 12.93 6.59 14.15
C SER A 144 11.96 5.71 13.34
N ALA A 145 11.64 6.13 12.12
CA ALA A 145 10.90 5.28 11.19
C ALA A 145 11.68 3.99 10.86
N ALA A 146 13.01 4.09 10.76
CA ALA A 146 13.87 2.92 10.51
C ALA A 146 13.75 1.89 11.63
N GLU A 147 13.78 2.30 12.90
CA GLU A 147 13.57 1.41 14.04
C GLU A 147 12.16 0.81 14.06
N ARG A 148 11.11 1.61 13.82
CA ARG A 148 9.72 1.11 13.74
C ARG A 148 9.60 -0.03 12.73
N HIS A 149 10.32 0.11 11.62
CA HIS A 149 10.31 -0.80 10.49
C HIS A 149 11.44 -1.86 10.53
N ASP A 150 12.22 -1.93 11.61
CA ASP A 150 13.25 -2.96 11.80
C ASP A 150 12.62 -4.29 12.18
N TYR A 151 12.09 -4.98 11.17
CA TYR A 151 11.43 -6.28 11.33
C TYR A 151 11.64 -7.12 10.07
N ARG A 152 12.14 -8.34 10.21
CA ARG A 152 12.17 -9.34 9.14
C ARG A 152 11.06 -10.35 9.40
N TYR A 153 10.16 -10.51 8.43
CA TYR A 153 9.16 -11.58 8.53
C TYR A 153 9.89 -12.91 8.48
N ASN A 154 9.47 -13.86 9.31
CA ASN A 154 9.99 -15.20 9.21
C ASN A 154 9.26 -16.00 8.12
N GLU A 155 9.82 -17.15 7.75
CA GLU A 155 9.28 -18.00 6.68
C GLU A 155 7.85 -18.45 6.96
N SER A 156 7.52 -18.81 8.20
CA SER A 156 6.16 -19.21 8.58
C SER A 156 5.15 -18.08 8.36
N GLU A 157 5.50 -16.84 8.70
CA GLU A 157 4.63 -15.68 8.46
C GLU A 157 4.39 -15.43 6.97
N LEU A 158 5.44 -15.52 6.15
CA LEU A 158 5.33 -15.33 4.70
C LEU A 158 4.54 -16.47 4.04
N GLN A 159 4.72 -17.71 4.48
CA GLN A 159 3.92 -18.86 4.03
C GLN A 159 2.44 -18.70 4.40
N HIS A 160 2.15 -18.28 5.63
CA HIS A 160 0.78 -17.99 6.06
C HIS A 160 0.15 -16.88 5.22
N LEU A 161 0.90 -15.82 4.94
CA LEU A 161 0.44 -14.75 4.06
C LEU A 161 0.17 -15.26 2.63
N ALA A 162 1.09 -16.03 2.04
CA ALA A 162 0.91 -16.59 0.71
C ALA A 162 -0.32 -17.50 0.64
N LYS A 163 -0.53 -18.36 1.65
CA LYS A 163 -1.71 -19.22 1.76
C LYS A 163 -3.00 -18.41 1.90
N LEU A 164 -3.00 -17.36 2.71
CA LEU A 164 -4.14 -16.45 2.85
C LEU A 164 -4.49 -15.79 1.50
N LEU A 165 -3.49 -15.26 0.80
CA LEU A 165 -3.69 -14.63 -0.51
C LEU A 165 -4.20 -15.64 -1.54
N TYR A 166 -3.69 -16.87 -1.52
CA TYR A 166 -4.19 -17.96 -2.37
C TYR A 166 -5.67 -18.29 -2.11
N GLN A 167 -6.08 -18.38 -0.83
CA GLN A 167 -7.48 -18.61 -0.46
C GLN A 167 -8.42 -17.51 -0.98
N ARG A 168 -7.89 -16.30 -1.13
CA ARG A 168 -8.62 -15.10 -1.57
C ARG A 168 -8.40 -14.78 -3.05
N LYS A 169 -7.67 -15.61 -3.81
CA LYS A 169 -7.20 -15.29 -5.16
C LYS A 169 -8.33 -14.99 -6.16
N ASN A 170 -9.53 -15.53 -5.94
CA ASN A 170 -10.66 -15.30 -6.84
C ASN A 170 -11.33 -13.93 -6.60
N GLU A 171 -10.99 -13.21 -5.54
CA GLU A 171 -11.55 -11.91 -5.18
C GLU A 171 -10.90 -10.75 -5.95
N PHE A 172 -9.69 -10.95 -6.51
CA PHE A 172 -8.93 -9.94 -7.23
C PHE A 172 -8.22 -10.52 -8.46
N ASP A 173 -8.00 -9.71 -9.48
CA ASP A 173 -7.17 -10.03 -10.66
C ASP A 173 -5.74 -9.53 -10.46
N GLN A 174 -5.58 -8.44 -9.72
CA GLN A 174 -4.28 -7.81 -9.49
C GLN A 174 -4.10 -7.43 -8.02
N LEU A 175 -2.93 -7.74 -7.47
CA LEU A 175 -2.53 -7.33 -6.13
C LEU A 175 -1.24 -6.49 -6.19
N TYR A 176 -1.32 -5.25 -5.71
CA TYR A 176 -0.15 -4.42 -5.47
C TYR A 176 0.29 -4.55 -4.01
N LEU A 177 1.44 -5.17 -3.79
CA LEU A 177 1.97 -5.48 -2.45
C LEU A 177 3.31 -4.78 -2.21
N TYR A 178 3.42 -4.07 -1.09
CA TYR A 178 4.61 -3.30 -0.73
C TYR A 178 5.11 -3.63 0.67
N PHE A 179 6.37 -4.04 0.77
CA PHE A 179 7.09 -4.09 2.03
C PHE A 179 7.62 -2.70 2.40
N GLN A 180 7.33 -2.24 3.61
CA GLN A 180 7.77 -0.94 4.13
C GLN A 180 8.97 -1.07 5.10
N ASN A 181 9.31 -2.30 5.48
CA ASN A 181 10.47 -2.66 6.28
C ASN A 181 11.76 -2.66 5.48
N THR A 182 12.20 -1.49 5.01
CA THR A 182 13.42 -1.35 4.19
C THR A 182 14.71 -1.31 5.00
N THR A 183 14.61 -1.10 6.32
CA THR A 183 15.74 -1.14 7.26
C THR A 183 16.49 -2.47 7.12
N LYS A 184 17.84 -2.42 7.12
CA LYS A 184 18.72 -3.60 7.00
C LYS A 184 18.38 -4.53 5.82
N SER A 185 17.77 -3.97 4.77
CA SER A 185 17.33 -4.72 3.58
C SER A 185 16.31 -5.82 3.88
N HIS A 186 15.54 -5.75 4.98
CA HIS A 186 14.54 -6.79 5.28
C HIS A 186 13.56 -7.00 4.13
N SER A 187 13.06 -5.90 3.55
CA SER A 187 12.15 -5.94 2.41
C SER A 187 12.74 -6.69 1.20
N PHE A 188 14.04 -6.54 0.92
CA PHE A 188 14.69 -7.25 -0.18
C PHE A 188 14.57 -8.77 -0.02
N TYR A 189 14.87 -9.29 1.17
CA TYR A 189 14.76 -10.72 1.45
C TYR A 189 13.30 -11.19 1.51
N ASN A 190 12.41 -10.43 2.17
CA ASN A 190 11.01 -10.81 2.31
C ASN A 190 10.28 -10.88 0.95
N ILE A 191 10.60 -9.97 0.03
CA ILE A 191 10.04 -9.96 -1.32
C ILE A 191 10.39 -11.27 -2.03
N GLU A 192 11.65 -11.71 -1.94
CA GLU A 192 12.10 -12.91 -2.64
C GLU A 192 11.51 -14.19 -2.04
N SER A 193 11.47 -14.32 -0.71
CA SER A 193 10.79 -15.46 -0.05
C SER A 193 9.29 -15.49 -0.41
N LEU A 194 8.58 -14.35 -0.30
CA LEU A 194 7.15 -14.30 -0.59
C LEU A 194 6.84 -14.60 -2.07
N LYS A 195 7.66 -14.13 -3.01
CA LYS A 195 7.52 -14.48 -4.43
C LYS A 195 7.62 -15.99 -4.66
N GLY A 196 8.55 -16.67 -3.99
CA GLY A 196 8.69 -18.12 -4.05
C GLY A 196 7.37 -18.81 -3.67
N TYR A 197 6.87 -18.51 -2.47
CA TYR A 197 5.61 -19.10 -1.98
C TYR A 197 4.39 -18.77 -2.84
N LEU A 198 4.28 -17.52 -3.33
CA LEU A 198 3.20 -17.15 -4.24
C LEU A 198 3.27 -17.91 -5.57
N SER A 199 4.48 -18.14 -6.10
CA SER A 199 4.67 -18.90 -7.34
C SER A 199 4.26 -20.36 -7.18
N GLU A 200 4.52 -20.98 -6.03
CA GLU A 200 4.05 -22.34 -5.71
C GLU A 200 2.51 -22.46 -5.73
N TYR A 201 1.81 -21.39 -5.38
CA TYR A 201 0.35 -21.28 -5.48
C TYR A 201 -0.16 -20.87 -6.87
N GLY A 202 0.73 -20.71 -7.85
CA GLY A 202 0.40 -20.38 -9.24
C GLY A 202 0.15 -18.89 -9.51
N PHE A 203 0.56 -17.99 -8.61
CA PHE A 203 0.51 -16.56 -8.91
C PHE A 203 1.58 -16.18 -9.94
N SER A 204 1.20 -15.35 -10.91
CA SER A 204 2.17 -14.64 -11.74
C SER A 204 2.79 -13.51 -10.93
N VAL A 205 4.08 -13.63 -10.63
CA VAL A 205 4.85 -12.61 -9.90
C VAL A 205 5.83 -11.93 -10.84
N LYS A 206 6.17 -10.66 -10.55
CA LYS A 206 7.19 -9.96 -11.33
C LYS A 206 8.53 -10.70 -11.26
N ALA A 207 9.09 -10.98 -12.43
CA ALA A 207 10.38 -11.64 -12.59
C ALA A 207 11.49 -10.93 -11.79
N LYS A 208 12.50 -11.70 -11.37
CA LYS A 208 13.74 -11.15 -10.84
C LYS A 208 14.39 -10.30 -11.93
N PRO A 209 14.95 -9.12 -11.61
CA PRO A 209 15.82 -8.42 -12.55
C PRO A 209 16.98 -9.34 -12.94
N GLU A 210 17.24 -9.50 -14.24
CA GLU A 210 18.34 -10.34 -14.76
C GLU A 210 19.72 -9.86 -14.26
N PHE A 211 19.83 -8.59 -13.91
CA PHE A 211 21.05 -7.97 -13.38
C PHE A 211 20.75 -7.19 -12.09
N LEU A 212 21.34 -7.63 -10.98
CA LEU A 212 21.48 -6.81 -9.77
C LEU A 212 22.75 -5.96 -9.93
N ILE A 213 22.65 -4.83 -10.63
CA ILE A 213 23.76 -3.88 -10.71
C ILE A 213 23.94 -3.28 -9.31
N GLY A 214 25.09 -3.53 -8.68
CA GLY A 214 25.42 -3.01 -7.35
C GLY A 214 25.40 -4.03 -6.21
N GLN A 215 25.50 -5.34 -6.48
CA GLN A 215 26.07 -6.24 -5.47
C GLN A 215 27.49 -5.76 -5.15
N GLN A 216 27.64 -4.95 -4.10
CA GLN A 216 28.90 -4.92 -3.39
C GLN A 216 29.10 -6.33 -2.86
N ASN A 217 30.16 -6.99 -3.32
CA ASN A 217 30.65 -8.21 -2.69
C ASN A 217 30.75 -7.92 -1.19
N LEU A 218 29.93 -8.59 -0.40
CA LEU A 218 30.11 -8.67 1.04
C LEU A 218 31.21 -9.69 1.30
N PHE A 219 32.43 -9.36 0.87
CA PHE A 219 33.68 -9.99 1.27
C PHE A 219 34.75 -8.90 1.30
#